data_AF-A0A392N802-F1
#
_entry.id   AF-A0A392N802-F1
#
_cell.length_a   1.000
_cell.length_b   1.000
_cell.length_c   1.000
_cell.angle_alpha   90.00
_cell.angle_beta   90.00
_cell.angle_gamma   90.00
#
_symmetry.space_group_name_H-M   'P 1'
#
loop_
_entity.id
_entity.type
_entity.pdbx_description
1 polymer ?
#
loop_
_entity_poly.entity_id
_entity_poly.type
_entity_poly.pdbx_seq_one_letter_code
_entity_poly.pdbx_strand_id
1 'polypeptide(L)'
;IVVLKSSEKLSPWAENLQIVRRCSESIAWKACANPKGIRWSYTGRAPKGSSPKWNEMKDSSPSRNQLVPPDWWFEDVSILRIDHFVRVITAIKVKGMRFELIGAGIMHYATKWLPGLAANDTAIQGEETSNNSSSSFSSGGDSGSWKGGLHLIVAGGTRDETSSLQTKDQRMVIESLISIIPPQKDCVSCSFLLRLLRMANMLKVAPALITDLEKRVGMQFEQATLSDLLIPCYEKSETIYDVDLVQRLLEHFLVQEQTEGYSPSRQSFSEHKHAGSNLNAKARVARLVDSYLTEVSRDRNLSLTKFQVLAEALPESARVSDDGLYRAIDSYLKVINHCSKE
;
A
#
# COMPACT_ATOMS: atom_id res chain seq x y z
N ILE A 1 12.17 -23.10 -0.81
CA ILE A 1 11.02 -22.43 -1.46
C ILE A 1 10.18 -23.44 -2.24
N VAL A 2 10.72 -24.13 -3.26
CA VAL A 2 9.96 -25.16 -4.02
C VAL A 2 9.34 -26.23 -3.12
N VAL A 3 10.11 -26.80 -2.17
CA VAL A 3 9.58 -27.78 -1.20
C VAL A 3 8.42 -27.21 -0.38
N LEU A 4 8.54 -25.95 0.06
CA LEU A 4 7.50 -25.26 0.83
C LEU A 4 6.23 -25.07 0.00
N LYS A 5 6.37 -24.65 -1.27
CA LYS A 5 5.26 -24.54 -2.21
C LYS A 5 4.59 -25.89 -2.47
N SER A 6 5.36 -26.95 -2.72
CA SER A 6 4.79 -28.28 -2.92
C SER A 6 4.06 -28.81 -1.68
N SER A 7 4.50 -28.39 -0.50
CA SER A 7 3.88 -28.79 0.78
C SER A 7 2.52 -28.13 1.05
N GLU A 8 2.14 -27.08 0.30
CA GLU A 8 0.84 -26.42 0.42
C GLU A 8 -0.35 -27.37 0.20
N LYS A 9 -0.17 -28.38 -0.66
CA LYS A 9 -1.18 -29.39 -0.99
C LYS A 9 -1.23 -30.55 0.01
N LEU A 10 -0.30 -30.58 0.97
CA LEU A 10 -0.10 -31.68 1.91
C LEU A 10 -0.50 -31.30 3.34
N SER A 11 -1.31 -30.24 3.51
CA SER A 11 -1.87 -29.89 4.82
C SER A 11 -2.88 -30.98 5.27
N PRO A 12 -2.85 -31.43 6.54
CA PRO A 12 -2.03 -30.96 7.67
C PRO A 12 -0.69 -31.72 7.86
N TRP A 13 -0.41 -32.74 7.04
CA TRP A 13 0.75 -33.63 7.20
C TRP A 13 2.08 -32.87 7.16
N ALA A 14 2.21 -31.88 6.27
CA ALA A 14 3.40 -31.05 6.17
C ALA A 14 3.68 -30.24 7.45
N GLU A 15 2.63 -29.85 8.18
CA GLU A 15 2.77 -29.13 9.45
C GLU A 15 3.20 -30.09 10.57
N ASN A 16 2.56 -31.26 10.66
CA ASN A 16 2.90 -32.29 11.64
C ASN A 16 4.36 -32.74 11.51
N LEU A 17 4.86 -32.88 10.28
CA LEU A 17 6.25 -33.22 9.99
C LEU A 17 7.22 -32.03 10.11
N GLN A 18 6.73 -30.86 10.53
CA GLN A 18 7.49 -29.62 10.70
C GLN A 18 8.20 -29.14 9.42
N ILE A 19 7.73 -29.59 8.24
CA ILE A 19 8.32 -29.22 6.95
C ILE A 19 8.17 -27.72 6.73
N VAL A 20 6.97 -27.19 7.00
CA VAL A 20 6.66 -25.76 6.86
C VAL A 20 7.58 -24.91 7.72
N ARG A 21 7.73 -25.27 9.01
CA ARG A 21 8.61 -24.58 9.95
C ARG A 21 10.07 -24.61 9.49
N ARG A 22 10.61 -25.81 9.23
CA ARG A 22 12.02 -25.99 8.83
C ARG A 22 12.34 -25.27 7.53
N CYS A 23 11.44 -25.30 6.55
CA CYS A 23 11.61 -24.58 5.30
C CYS A 23 11.58 -23.06 5.51
N SER A 24 10.65 -22.56 6.34
CA SER A 24 10.54 -21.13 6.64
C SER A 24 11.79 -20.62 7.37
N GLU A 25 12.27 -21.35 8.38
CA GLU A 25 13.51 -21.05 9.09
C GLU A 25 14.73 -21.10 8.16
N SER A 26 14.79 -22.07 7.24
CA SER A 26 15.86 -22.16 6.25
C SER A 26 15.87 -20.96 5.29
N ILE A 27 14.69 -20.55 4.78
CA ILE A 27 14.56 -19.36 3.94
C ILE A 27 14.99 -18.11 4.72
N ALA A 28 14.55 -17.97 5.97
CA ALA A 28 14.91 -16.83 6.81
C ALA A 28 16.41 -16.74 7.07
N TRP A 29 17.05 -17.87 7.39
CA TRP A 29 18.51 -17.95 7.52
C TRP A 29 19.22 -17.51 6.25
N LYS A 30 18.76 -17.97 5.08
CA LYS A 30 19.34 -17.61 3.79
C LYS A 30 19.14 -16.12 3.47
N ALA A 31 17.96 -15.58 3.71
CA ALA A 31 17.65 -14.17 3.46
C ALA A 31 18.50 -13.24 4.36
N CYS A 32 18.72 -13.61 5.62
CA CYS A 32 19.44 -12.78 6.59
C CYS A 32 20.97 -12.98 6.55
N ALA A 33 21.49 -13.91 5.73
CA ALA A 33 22.91 -14.19 5.69
C ALA A 33 23.70 -13.10 4.93
N ASN A 34 24.93 -12.83 5.37
CA ASN A 34 25.76 -11.79 4.77
C ASN A 34 26.20 -12.19 3.35
N PRO A 35 25.86 -11.40 2.31
CA PRO A 35 26.15 -11.75 0.91
C PRO A 35 27.66 -11.82 0.60
N LYS A 36 28.54 -11.27 1.45
CA LYS A 36 29.99 -11.25 1.25
C LYS A 36 30.66 -12.64 1.23
N GLY A 37 29.97 -13.71 1.65
CA GLY A 37 30.51 -15.07 1.70
C GLY A 37 29.72 -16.12 0.93
N ILE A 38 28.69 -15.72 0.16
CA ILE A 38 27.68 -16.65 -0.36
C ILE A 38 27.68 -16.67 -1.90
N ARG A 39 27.94 -17.83 -2.49
CA ARG A 39 27.79 -18.10 -3.93
C ARG A 39 26.55 -18.96 -4.16
N TRP A 40 25.38 -18.35 -4.36
CA TRP A 40 24.18 -19.05 -4.81
C TRP A 40 23.68 -18.48 -6.13
N SER A 41 23.15 -19.34 -6.99
CA SER A 41 22.39 -18.93 -8.16
C SER A 41 21.02 -18.39 -7.71
N TYR A 42 20.64 -17.18 -8.14
CA TYR A 42 19.32 -16.59 -7.87
C TYR A 42 18.61 -16.22 -9.18
N THR A 43 17.28 -16.22 -9.17
CA THR A 43 16.38 -16.00 -10.32
C THR A 43 16.16 -14.52 -10.67
N GLY A 44 16.96 -13.62 -10.10
CA GLY A 44 16.76 -12.18 -10.29
C GLY A 44 16.93 -11.78 -11.75
N ARG A 45 16.02 -10.91 -12.24
CA ARG A 45 16.14 -10.31 -13.57
C ARG A 45 17.56 -9.75 -13.74
N ALA A 46 18.25 -10.20 -14.78
CA ALA A 46 19.37 -9.45 -15.32
C ALA A 46 18.88 -8.04 -15.72
N PRO A 47 19.70 -6.99 -15.55
CA PRO A 47 19.35 -5.66 -16.05
C PRO A 47 19.08 -5.77 -17.56
N LYS A 48 17.91 -5.30 -18.00
CA LYS A 48 17.54 -5.25 -19.42
C LYS A 48 18.55 -4.36 -20.15
N GLY A 49 19.46 -4.97 -20.90
CA GLY A 49 20.47 -4.23 -21.65
C GLY A 49 21.60 -5.08 -22.22
N SER A 50 21.28 -6.17 -22.92
CA SER A 50 22.04 -6.71 -24.07
C SER A 50 21.51 -8.10 -24.41
N SER A 51 21.11 -8.29 -25.66
CA SER A 51 20.75 -9.62 -26.18
C SER A 51 21.98 -10.54 -26.15
N PRO A 52 21.84 -11.82 -25.77
CA PRO A 52 22.96 -12.76 -25.84
C PRO A 52 23.20 -13.17 -27.31
N LYS A 53 24.38 -12.85 -27.84
CA LYS A 53 24.88 -13.45 -29.09
C LYS A 53 25.27 -14.90 -28.79
N TRP A 54 24.73 -15.81 -29.58
CA TRP A 54 24.87 -17.27 -29.48
C TRP A 54 26.25 -17.79 -29.93
N ASN A 55 27.34 -17.28 -29.35
CA ASN A 55 28.66 -17.88 -29.53
C ASN A 55 29.56 -17.52 -28.35
N GLU A 56 29.43 -18.27 -27.26
CA GLU A 56 30.49 -18.52 -26.28
C GLU A 56 29.98 -19.57 -25.27
N MET A 57 30.08 -20.85 -25.62
CA MET A 57 30.11 -21.93 -24.62
C MET A 57 31.46 -21.86 -23.92
N LYS A 58 31.57 -21.05 -22.87
CA LYS A 58 32.66 -21.15 -21.90
C LYS A 58 32.17 -20.65 -20.54
N ASP A 59 32.06 -21.59 -19.61
CA ASP A 59 31.97 -21.41 -18.16
C ASP A 59 31.51 -20.03 -17.67
N SER A 60 30.20 -19.83 -17.58
CA SER A 60 29.61 -18.75 -16.78
C SER A 60 29.80 -19.04 -15.29
N SER A 61 31.04 -19.00 -14.83
CA SER A 61 31.34 -18.76 -13.42
C SER A 61 30.72 -17.41 -13.05
N PRO A 62 29.88 -17.32 -12.01
CA PRO A 62 29.32 -16.04 -11.61
C PRO A 62 30.48 -15.11 -11.25
N SER A 63 30.53 -13.97 -11.94
CA SER A 63 31.55 -12.94 -11.79
C SER A 63 31.84 -12.66 -10.32
N ARG A 64 33.13 -12.72 -9.96
CA ARG A 64 33.72 -12.66 -8.62
C ARG A 64 33.31 -11.43 -7.76
N ASN A 65 32.60 -10.46 -8.33
CA ASN A 65 32.31 -9.16 -7.70
C ASN A 65 30.82 -8.75 -7.69
N GLN A 66 29.88 -9.59 -8.10
CA GLN A 66 28.46 -9.20 -8.08
C GLN A 66 27.88 -9.42 -6.68
N LEU A 67 27.67 -8.34 -5.93
CA LEU A 67 26.93 -8.35 -4.66
C LEU A 67 25.49 -8.81 -4.94
N VAL A 68 25.06 -9.88 -4.27
CA VAL A 68 23.69 -10.37 -4.36
C VAL A 68 22.73 -9.23 -3.94
N PRO A 69 21.74 -8.85 -4.77
CA PRO A 69 20.77 -7.83 -4.43
C PRO A 69 20.04 -8.17 -3.13
N PRO A 70 19.75 -7.21 -2.24
CA PRO A 70 19.10 -7.48 -0.95
C PRO A 70 17.66 -7.99 -1.08
N ASP A 71 17.04 -7.80 -2.24
CA ASP A 71 15.68 -8.19 -2.62
C ASP A 71 15.60 -9.52 -3.39
N TRP A 72 16.71 -10.26 -3.53
CA TRP A 72 16.80 -11.49 -4.32
C TRP A 72 15.71 -12.54 -4.00
N TRP A 73 15.22 -12.56 -2.76
CA TRP A 73 14.26 -13.53 -2.25
C TRP A 73 12.79 -13.13 -2.46
N PHE A 74 12.52 -11.88 -2.88
CA PHE A 74 11.16 -11.34 -2.94
C PHE A 74 10.28 -12.12 -3.90
N GLU A 75 10.74 -12.31 -5.15
CA GLU A 75 9.97 -12.99 -6.19
C GLU A 75 9.71 -14.45 -5.81
N ASP A 76 10.76 -15.15 -5.35
CA ASP A 76 10.67 -16.56 -5.00
C ASP A 76 9.76 -16.79 -3.78
N VAL A 77 9.80 -15.93 -2.77
CA VAL A 77 8.90 -16.05 -1.59
C VAL A 77 7.47 -15.61 -1.94
N SER A 78 7.30 -14.70 -2.90
CA SER A 78 5.98 -14.21 -3.31
C SER A 78 5.17 -15.19 -4.15
N ILE A 79 5.70 -16.36 -4.49
CA ILE A 79 4.93 -17.44 -5.15
C ILE A 79 4.11 -18.27 -4.16
N LEU A 80 4.38 -18.14 -2.87
CA LEU A 80 3.76 -18.91 -1.80
C LEU A 80 2.36 -18.36 -1.51
N ARG A 81 1.47 -19.21 -1.02
CA ARG A 81 0.20 -18.76 -0.44
C ARG A 81 0.42 -17.93 0.82
N ILE A 82 -0.59 -17.14 1.19
CA ILE A 82 -0.49 -16.17 2.28
C ILE A 82 -0.08 -16.77 3.62
N ASP A 83 -0.58 -17.97 3.96
CA ASP A 83 -0.26 -18.67 5.21
C ASP A 83 1.24 -19.03 5.31
N HIS A 84 1.83 -19.47 4.21
CA HIS A 84 3.26 -19.76 4.13
C HIS A 84 4.10 -18.49 4.04
N PHE A 85 3.63 -17.50 3.29
CA PHE A 85 4.27 -16.18 3.21
C PHE A 85 4.40 -15.55 4.60
N VAL A 86 3.32 -15.50 5.37
CA VAL A 86 3.30 -15.00 6.77
C VAL A 86 4.33 -15.74 7.62
N ARG A 87 4.41 -17.06 7.53
CA ARG A 87 5.38 -17.86 8.30
C ARG A 87 6.83 -17.56 7.91
N VAL A 88 7.11 -17.39 6.61
CA VAL A 88 8.44 -16.99 6.12
C VAL A 88 8.81 -15.59 6.60
N ILE A 89 7.92 -14.61 6.45
CA ILE A 89 8.15 -13.24 6.92
C ILE A 89 8.35 -13.19 8.44
N THR A 90 7.57 -13.96 9.19
CA THR A 90 7.71 -14.06 10.65
C THR A 90 9.08 -14.63 11.03
N ALA A 91 9.53 -15.69 10.36
CA ALA A 91 10.87 -16.25 10.58
C ALA A 91 11.98 -15.25 10.21
N ILE A 92 11.83 -14.48 9.13
CA ILE A 92 12.76 -13.41 8.71
C ILE A 92 12.82 -12.30 9.77
N LYS A 93 11.67 -11.88 10.32
CA LYS A 93 11.59 -10.90 11.42
C LYS A 93 12.35 -11.38 12.65
N VAL A 94 12.14 -12.62 13.08
CA VAL A 94 12.82 -13.23 14.24
C VAL A 94 14.35 -13.30 14.02
N LYS A 95 14.81 -13.41 12.77
CA LYS A 95 16.23 -13.41 12.44
C LYS A 95 16.89 -12.03 12.44
N GLY A 96 16.13 -10.96 12.67
CA GLY A 96 16.67 -9.60 12.75
C GLY A 96 16.92 -8.94 11.40
N MET A 97 16.18 -9.34 10.36
CA MET A 97 16.18 -8.60 9.09
C MET A 97 15.72 -7.16 9.32
N ARG A 98 16.30 -6.22 8.55
CA ARG A 98 15.89 -4.81 8.58
C ARG A 98 14.42 -4.65 8.19
N PHE A 99 13.68 -3.83 8.93
CA PHE A 99 12.24 -3.66 8.75
C PHE A 99 11.87 -3.06 7.39
N GLU A 100 12.75 -2.25 6.79
CA GLU A 100 12.52 -1.68 5.45
C GLU A 100 12.57 -2.77 4.37
N LEU A 101 13.45 -3.77 4.52
CA LEU A 101 13.52 -4.91 3.59
C LEU A 101 12.33 -5.86 3.79
N ILE A 102 11.88 -6.05 5.03
CA ILE A 102 10.65 -6.81 5.31
C ILE A 102 9.45 -6.10 4.68
N GLY A 103 9.32 -4.79 4.90
CA GLY A 103 8.25 -3.97 4.33
C GLY A 103 8.26 -4.00 2.80
N ALA A 104 9.43 -3.85 2.17
CA ALA A 104 9.56 -3.97 0.72
C ALA A 104 9.14 -5.36 0.20
N GLY A 105 9.49 -6.44 0.90
CA GLY A 105 9.02 -7.79 0.57
C GLY A 105 7.51 -7.95 0.71
N ILE A 106 6.90 -7.34 1.72
CA ILE A 106 5.43 -7.32 1.92
C ILE A 106 4.74 -6.53 0.80
N MET A 107 5.25 -5.35 0.44
CA MET A 107 4.72 -4.55 -0.68
C MET A 107 4.83 -5.31 -2.01
N HIS A 108 5.95 -5.99 -2.25
CA HIS A 108 6.15 -6.83 -3.42
C HIS A 108 5.11 -7.96 -3.48
N TYR A 109 4.90 -8.68 -2.38
CA TYR A 109 3.86 -9.70 -2.30
C TYR A 109 2.47 -9.11 -2.57
N ALA A 110 2.14 -7.99 -1.93
CA ALA A 110 0.85 -7.35 -2.04
C ALA A 110 0.54 -6.92 -3.48
N THR A 111 1.48 -6.29 -4.18
CA THR A 111 1.30 -5.89 -5.60
C THR A 111 1.07 -7.09 -6.53
N LYS A 112 1.64 -8.25 -6.22
CA LYS A 112 1.47 -9.48 -7.00
C LYS A 112 0.10 -10.15 -6.76
N TRP A 113 -0.44 -10.06 -5.55
CA TRP A 113 -1.66 -10.78 -5.14
C TRP A 113 -2.91 -9.89 -5.02
N LEU A 114 -2.76 -8.57 -5.03
CA LEU A 114 -3.85 -7.60 -4.91
C LEU A 114 -3.86 -6.67 -6.14
N PRO A 115 -4.63 -7.00 -7.19
CA PRO A 115 -4.68 -6.22 -8.44
C PRO A 115 -5.04 -4.74 -8.23
N GLY A 116 -5.83 -4.43 -7.20
CA GLY A 116 -6.25 -3.07 -6.85
C GLY A 116 -5.15 -2.18 -6.26
N LEU A 117 -3.97 -2.72 -5.92
CA LEU A 117 -2.84 -1.91 -5.43
C LEU A 117 -1.99 -1.31 -6.55
N ALA A 118 -2.05 -1.88 -7.76
CA ALA A 118 -1.24 -1.47 -8.91
C ALA A 118 -1.97 -0.51 -9.87
N ALA A 119 -3.30 -0.48 -9.84
CA ALA A 119 -4.13 0.31 -10.76
C ALA A 119 -4.71 1.53 -10.06
N ASN A 120 -4.11 2.70 -10.23
CA ASN A 120 -4.67 3.97 -9.75
C ASN A 120 -4.38 5.14 -10.71
N ASP A 121 -4.59 4.94 -12.03
CA ASP A 121 -4.67 6.09 -12.97
C ASP A 121 -6.05 6.30 -13.59
N THR A 122 -7.02 5.38 -13.48
CA THR A 122 -8.33 5.58 -14.13
C THR A 122 -9.44 4.80 -13.43
N ALA A 123 -10.05 5.36 -12.40
CA ALA A 123 -11.36 4.91 -11.91
C ALA A 123 -12.08 6.00 -11.12
N ILE A 124 -12.21 7.20 -11.71
CA ILE A 124 -13.30 8.14 -11.41
C ILE A 124 -13.70 8.77 -12.74
N GLN A 125 -14.62 8.14 -13.47
CA GLN A 125 -15.51 8.85 -14.39
C GLN A 125 -16.89 8.26 -14.15
N GLY A 126 -17.81 9.12 -13.71
CA GLY A 126 -19.20 8.80 -13.51
C GLY A 126 -19.86 8.42 -14.84
N GLU A 127 -20.92 7.63 -14.72
CA GLU A 127 -21.87 7.40 -15.79
C GLU A 127 -22.48 8.73 -16.22
N GLU A 128 -22.18 9.18 -17.44
CA GLU A 128 -23.07 10.04 -18.21
C GLU A 128 -23.32 9.40 -19.58
N THR A 129 -24.58 9.05 -19.78
CA THR A 129 -25.19 8.67 -21.05
C THR A 129 -25.17 9.87 -22.01
N SER A 130 -24.60 9.71 -23.22
CA SER A 130 -25.13 10.29 -24.47
C SER A 130 -24.36 9.83 -25.72
N ASN A 131 -25.11 9.61 -26.79
CA ASN A 131 -24.75 8.90 -28.02
C ASN A 131 -24.00 9.74 -29.08
N ASN A 132 -23.22 9.02 -29.89
CA ASN A 132 -22.85 9.20 -31.31
C ASN A 132 -22.28 10.53 -31.83
N SER A 133 -21.08 10.44 -32.40
CA SER A 133 -20.91 10.55 -33.86
C SER A 133 -19.63 9.87 -34.35
N SER A 134 -19.78 9.19 -35.48
CA SER A 134 -18.77 8.45 -36.23
C SER A 134 -17.78 9.37 -36.94
N SER A 135 -16.49 9.05 -36.89
CA SER A 135 -15.62 9.16 -38.06
C SER A 135 -14.47 8.18 -37.98
N SER A 136 -14.34 7.40 -39.05
CA SER A 136 -13.32 6.40 -39.29
C SER A 136 -12.08 7.05 -39.90
N PHE A 137 -10.91 6.70 -39.38
CA PHE A 137 -9.72 6.54 -40.21
C PHE A 137 -8.88 5.40 -39.65
N SER A 138 -8.59 4.44 -40.51
CA SER A 138 -7.77 3.27 -40.22
C SER A 138 -6.32 3.55 -40.60
N SER A 139 -5.39 3.11 -39.76
CA SER A 139 -4.06 2.63 -40.20
C SER A 139 -3.53 1.72 -39.08
N GLY A 140 -3.53 0.40 -39.33
CA GLY A 140 -2.82 -0.58 -38.52
C GLY A 140 -1.31 -0.42 -38.69
N GLY A 141 -0.45 -0.99 -37.86
CA GLY A 141 -0.62 -1.99 -36.82
C GLY A 141 0.65 -2.83 -36.83
N ASP A 142 1.27 -3.03 -35.67
CA ASP A 142 1.89 -4.34 -35.40
C ASP A 142 1.85 -4.65 -33.90
N SER A 143 1.34 -5.85 -33.62
CA SER A 143 0.84 -6.32 -32.33
C SER A 143 1.74 -7.43 -31.82
N GLY A 144 2.39 -7.20 -30.68
CA GLY A 144 3.17 -8.19 -29.93
C GLY A 144 2.41 -8.67 -28.69
N SER A 145 1.39 -9.48 -28.92
CA SER A 145 0.60 -10.23 -27.93
C SER A 145 1.46 -11.15 -27.06
N TRP A 146 1.55 -10.90 -25.74
CA TRP A 146 1.96 -11.92 -24.76
C TRP A 146 0.75 -12.33 -23.91
N LYS A 147 0.12 -13.41 -24.40
CA LYS A 147 -0.86 -14.24 -23.73
C LYS A 147 -0.14 -15.27 -22.84
N GLY A 148 -0.55 -15.39 -21.59
CA GLY A 148 -0.26 -16.53 -20.71
C GLY A 148 -0.37 -16.11 -19.25
N GLY A 149 -1.38 -16.50 -18.46
CA GLY A 149 -2.35 -17.56 -18.60
C GLY A 149 -2.48 -18.28 -17.25
N LEU A 150 -3.44 -17.84 -16.43
CA LEU A 150 -4.14 -18.67 -15.44
C LEU A 150 -5.60 -18.17 -15.37
N HIS A 151 -6.33 -18.33 -16.48
CA HIS A 151 -7.78 -18.26 -16.48
C HIS A 151 -8.30 -19.69 -16.35
N LEU A 152 -8.83 -20.05 -15.18
CA LEU A 152 -9.56 -21.29 -15.00
C LEU A 152 -10.88 -21.17 -15.79
N ILE A 153 -10.93 -21.80 -16.95
CA ILE A 153 -12.19 -22.04 -17.67
C ILE A 153 -12.83 -23.26 -17.00
N VAL A 154 -13.81 -23.02 -16.12
CA VAL A 154 -14.81 -24.02 -15.76
C VAL A 154 -16.12 -23.57 -16.39
N ALA A 155 -16.60 -24.37 -17.33
CA ALA A 155 -17.88 -24.17 -17.99
C ALA A 155 -19.03 -24.46 -17.01
N GLY A 156 -20.04 -23.57 -17.01
CA GLY A 156 -21.39 -23.87 -16.54
C GLY A 156 -21.68 -23.53 -15.06
N GLY A 157 -22.09 -22.27 -14.80
CA GLY A 157 -23.15 -22.02 -13.81
C GLY A 157 -22.82 -21.53 -12.39
N THR A 158 -21.80 -20.69 -12.14
CA THR A 158 -21.58 -20.08 -10.78
C THR A 158 -20.82 -18.74 -10.81
N ARG A 159 -21.37 -17.68 -11.41
CA ARG A 159 -20.70 -16.35 -11.45
C ARG A 159 -20.69 -15.61 -10.10
N ASP A 160 -21.66 -15.88 -9.21
CA ASP A 160 -21.77 -15.19 -7.92
C ASP A 160 -20.99 -15.86 -6.78
N GLU A 161 -20.85 -17.18 -6.77
CA GLU A 161 -20.05 -17.87 -5.75
C GLU A 161 -18.55 -17.62 -5.93
N THR A 162 -18.08 -17.59 -7.18
CA THR A 162 -16.65 -17.41 -7.51
C THR A 162 -16.14 -16.01 -7.16
N SER A 163 -16.94 -14.97 -7.37
CA SER A 163 -16.60 -13.59 -6.96
C SER A 163 -16.60 -13.44 -5.43
N SER A 164 -17.53 -14.10 -4.72
CA SER A 164 -17.60 -14.08 -3.26
C SER A 164 -16.39 -14.77 -2.60
N LEU A 165 -15.90 -15.87 -3.18
CA LEU A 165 -14.72 -16.59 -2.71
C LEU A 165 -13.44 -15.78 -2.95
N GLN A 166 -13.30 -15.17 -4.12
CA GLN A 166 -12.17 -14.27 -4.42
C GLN A 166 -12.13 -13.08 -3.45
N THR A 167 -13.28 -12.52 -3.09
CA THR A 167 -13.40 -11.44 -2.10
C THR A 167 -12.94 -11.88 -0.72
N LYS A 168 -13.30 -13.11 -0.30
CA LYS A 168 -12.84 -13.69 0.98
C LYS A 168 -11.33 -13.96 0.98
N ASP A 169 -10.78 -14.48 -0.11
CA ASP A 169 -9.35 -14.74 -0.25
C ASP A 169 -8.55 -13.42 -0.23
N GLN A 170 -9.02 -12.40 -0.96
CA GLN A 170 -8.42 -11.06 -0.92
C GLN A 170 -8.47 -10.46 0.47
N ARG A 171 -9.59 -10.58 1.17
CA ARG A 171 -9.74 -10.14 2.56
C ARG A 171 -8.73 -10.84 3.48
N MET A 172 -8.60 -12.16 3.38
CA MET A 172 -7.63 -12.93 4.17
C MET A 172 -6.20 -12.49 3.88
N VAL A 173 -5.87 -12.20 2.62
CA VAL A 173 -4.57 -11.64 2.23
C VAL A 173 -4.33 -10.29 2.90
N ILE A 174 -5.27 -9.35 2.82
CA ILE A 174 -5.15 -8.03 3.46
C ILE A 174 -4.98 -8.16 4.97
N GLU A 175 -5.85 -8.93 5.64
CA GLU A 175 -5.79 -9.14 7.09
C GLU A 175 -4.42 -9.67 7.53
N SER A 176 -3.93 -10.68 6.79
CA SER A 176 -2.63 -11.29 7.04
C SER A 176 -1.49 -10.31 6.80
N LEU A 177 -1.53 -9.52 5.72
CA LEU A 177 -0.50 -8.53 5.42
C LEU A 177 -0.44 -7.46 6.52
N ILE A 178 -1.58 -6.89 6.94
CA ILE A 178 -1.63 -5.91 8.03
C ILE A 178 -0.98 -6.48 9.30
N SER A 179 -1.27 -7.75 9.63
CA SER A 179 -0.74 -8.40 10.84
C SER A 179 0.78 -8.57 10.86
N ILE A 180 1.43 -8.67 9.68
CA ILE A 180 2.88 -8.91 9.59
C ILE A 180 3.70 -7.64 9.33
N ILE A 181 3.08 -6.52 8.91
CA ILE A 181 3.78 -5.25 8.68
C ILE A 181 4.52 -4.83 9.98
N PRO A 182 5.84 -4.62 9.92
CA PRO A 182 6.62 -4.10 11.05
C PRO A 182 6.07 -2.76 11.58
N PRO A 183 6.00 -2.55 12.91
CA PRO A 183 5.41 -1.34 13.52
C PRO A 183 6.25 -0.07 13.34
N GLN A 184 7.47 -0.17 12.81
CA GLN A 184 8.36 0.96 12.61
C GLN A 184 7.86 1.91 11.52
N LYS A 185 8.03 3.23 11.74
CA LYS A 185 7.83 4.27 10.73
C LYS A 185 8.71 3.99 9.50
N ASP A 186 8.22 4.37 8.32
CA ASP A 186 8.91 4.25 7.02
C ASP A 186 9.28 2.81 6.59
N CYS A 187 8.74 1.79 7.27
CA CYS A 187 8.87 0.39 6.85
C CYS A 187 8.26 0.13 5.46
N VAL A 188 7.09 0.72 5.22
CA VAL A 188 6.34 0.70 3.97
C VAL A 188 5.85 2.11 3.67
N SER A 189 5.68 2.44 2.38
CA SER A 189 5.27 3.79 1.99
C SER A 189 3.87 4.18 2.50
N CYS A 190 3.67 5.45 2.82
CA CYS A 190 2.37 5.99 3.21
C CYS A 190 1.27 5.71 2.15
N SER A 191 1.60 5.91 0.87
CA SER A 191 0.68 5.60 -0.24
C SER A 191 0.26 4.12 -0.29
N PHE A 192 1.15 3.20 0.06
CA PHE A 192 0.83 1.77 0.13
C PHE A 192 -0.15 1.49 1.28
N LEU A 193 0.08 2.10 2.45
CA LEU A 193 -0.83 1.96 3.60
C LEU A 193 -2.22 2.51 3.29
N LEU A 194 -2.31 3.69 2.67
CA LEU A 194 -3.58 4.31 2.28
C LEU A 194 -4.33 3.49 1.23
N ARG A 195 -3.63 2.91 0.24
CA ARG A 195 -4.24 1.98 -0.72
C ARG A 195 -4.71 0.69 -0.05
N LEU A 196 -3.90 0.14 0.87
CA LEU A 196 -4.27 -1.04 1.64
C LEU A 196 -5.51 -0.75 2.52
N LEU A 197 -5.60 0.45 3.10
CA LEU A 197 -6.71 0.92 3.92
C LEU A 197 -7.99 1.07 3.10
N ARG A 198 -7.89 1.67 1.91
CA ARG A 198 -9.00 1.73 0.94
C ARG A 198 -9.54 0.34 0.63
N MET A 199 -8.67 -0.62 0.34
CA MET A 199 -9.10 -2.01 0.08
C MET A 199 -9.66 -2.69 1.33
N ALA A 200 -9.08 -2.43 2.50
CA ALA A 200 -9.54 -3.00 3.77
C ALA A 200 -10.96 -2.52 4.14
N ASN A 201 -11.26 -1.24 3.91
CA ASN A 201 -12.60 -0.68 4.06
C ASN A 201 -13.58 -1.26 3.05
N MET A 202 -13.19 -1.34 1.77
CA MET A 202 -13.99 -1.95 0.71
C MET A 202 -14.36 -3.41 1.03
N LEU A 203 -13.43 -4.19 1.59
CA LEU A 203 -13.63 -5.61 1.94
C LEU A 203 -14.13 -5.84 3.38
N LYS A 204 -14.44 -4.76 4.11
CA LYS A 204 -14.94 -4.80 5.50
C LYS A 204 -14.07 -5.64 6.44
N VAL A 205 -12.76 -5.45 6.36
CA VAL A 205 -11.76 -6.06 7.26
C VAL A 205 -12.07 -5.74 8.72
N ALA A 206 -11.63 -6.59 9.64
CA ALA A 206 -11.86 -6.40 11.08
C ALA A 206 -11.44 -4.99 11.56
N PRO A 207 -12.29 -4.27 12.34
CA PRO A 207 -12.01 -2.89 12.76
C PRO A 207 -10.69 -2.71 13.51
N ALA A 208 -10.25 -3.71 14.28
CA ALA A 208 -8.98 -3.67 14.99
C ALA A 208 -7.77 -3.52 14.04
N LEU A 209 -7.81 -4.17 12.86
CA LEU A 209 -6.76 -4.08 11.86
C LEU A 209 -6.83 -2.76 11.08
N ILE A 210 -8.04 -2.23 10.87
CA ILE A 210 -8.26 -0.90 10.29
C ILE A 210 -7.63 0.17 11.19
N THR A 211 -7.92 0.15 12.50
CA THR A 211 -7.33 1.09 13.47
C THR A 211 -5.79 0.95 13.56
N ASP A 212 -5.25 -0.27 13.48
CA ASP A 212 -3.79 -0.46 13.43
C ASP A 212 -3.18 0.17 12.16
N LEU A 213 -3.87 0.04 11.03
CA LEU A 213 -3.43 0.63 9.77
C LEU A 213 -3.52 2.16 9.79
N GLU A 214 -4.59 2.72 10.37
CA GLU A 214 -4.76 4.17 10.56
C GLU A 214 -3.67 4.78 11.45
N LYS A 215 -3.33 4.12 12.55
CA LYS A 215 -2.18 4.51 13.40
C LYS A 215 -0.89 4.55 12.59
N ARG A 216 -0.65 3.55 11.73
CA ARG A 216 0.54 3.47 10.88
C ARG A 216 0.58 4.56 9.82
N VAL A 217 -0.56 4.91 9.24
CA VAL A 217 -0.68 6.05 8.32
C VAL A 217 -0.42 7.36 9.06
N GLY A 218 -0.99 7.53 10.25
CA GLY A 218 -0.75 8.70 11.12
C GLY A 218 0.74 8.95 11.37
N MET A 219 1.56 7.90 11.47
CA MET A 219 3.01 8.04 11.68
C MET A 219 3.77 8.72 10.55
N GLN A 220 3.23 8.69 9.35
CA GLN A 220 3.90 9.17 8.14
C GLN A 220 2.91 9.94 7.25
N PHE A 221 1.90 10.56 7.86
CA PHE A 221 0.83 11.24 7.16
C PHE A 221 1.33 12.42 6.34
N GLU A 222 2.48 13.01 6.73
CA GLU A 222 3.15 14.08 6.01
C GLU A 222 3.70 13.66 4.63
N GLN A 223 3.68 12.37 4.31
CA GLN A 223 4.11 11.79 3.03
C GLN A 223 2.93 11.47 2.09
N ALA A 224 1.69 11.65 2.56
CA ALA A 224 0.50 11.37 1.76
C ALA A 224 0.27 12.42 0.67
N THR A 225 -0.37 12.00 -0.42
CA THR A 225 -0.82 12.88 -1.50
C THR A 225 -2.33 13.04 -1.47
N LEU A 226 -2.86 14.11 -2.10
CA LEU A 226 -4.30 14.33 -2.17
C LEU A 226 -5.04 13.11 -2.75
N SER A 227 -4.50 12.51 -3.82
CA SER A 227 -5.07 11.31 -4.44
C SER A 227 -5.16 10.11 -3.50
N ASP A 228 -4.27 10.00 -2.52
CA ASP A 228 -4.31 8.91 -1.54
C ASP A 228 -5.41 9.13 -0.48
N LEU A 229 -5.83 10.37 -0.25
CA LEU A 229 -6.88 10.74 0.72
C LEU A 229 -8.31 10.60 0.15
N LEU A 230 -8.45 10.51 -1.18
CA LEU A 230 -9.74 10.35 -1.87
C LEU A 230 -10.25 8.91 -1.76
N ILE A 231 -10.48 8.45 -0.54
CA ILE A 231 -11.02 7.12 -0.22
C ILE A 231 -12.55 7.21 -0.25
N PRO A 232 -13.22 6.46 -1.15
CA PRO A 232 -14.68 6.46 -1.21
C PRO A 232 -15.30 5.98 0.10
N CYS A 233 -16.46 6.52 0.47
CA CYS A 233 -17.23 5.96 1.57
C CYS A 233 -17.94 4.68 1.12
N TYR A 234 -17.69 3.57 1.83
CA TYR A 234 -18.32 2.26 1.53
C TYR A 234 -19.45 1.91 2.50
N GLU A 235 -19.69 2.77 3.49
CA GLU A 235 -20.85 2.70 4.38
C GLU A 235 -22.00 3.51 3.78
N LYS A 236 -23.20 3.44 4.39
CA LYS A 236 -24.36 4.22 3.95
C LYS A 236 -24.20 5.70 4.31
N SER A 237 -23.14 6.34 3.83
CA SER A 237 -22.96 7.79 3.91
C SER A 237 -23.42 8.42 2.59
N GLU A 238 -23.96 9.63 2.70
CA GLU A 238 -24.34 10.44 1.54
C GLU A 238 -23.12 11.08 0.87
N THR A 239 -21.99 11.20 1.58
CA THR A 239 -20.76 11.80 1.04
C THR A 239 -20.01 10.86 0.10
N ILE A 240 -19.42 11.43 -0.95
CA ILE A 240 -18.63 10.68 -1.95
C ILE A 240 -17.37 10.07 -1.30
N TYR A 241 -16.73 10.83 -0.41
CA TYR A 241 -15.51 10.44 0.30
C TYR A 241 -15.73 10.25 1.80
N ASP A 242 -14.89 9.43 2.42
CA ASP A 242 -14.89 9.18 3.86
C ASP A 242 -14.13 10.28 4.62
N VAL A 243 -14.83 11.37 4.93
CA VAL A 243 -14.28 12.51 5.67
C VAL A 243 -13.92 12.14 7.12
N ASP A 244 -14.71 11.26 7.74
CA ASP A 244 -14.49 10.82 9.12
C ASP A 244 -13.20 9.98 9.23
N LEU A 245 -12.85 9.23 8.18
CA LEU A 245 -11.55 8.56 8.08
C LEU A 245 -10.39 9.56 8.04
N VAL A 246 -10.45 10.58 7.18
CA VAL A 246 -9.36 11.58 7.09
C VAL A 246 -9.19 12.33 8.40
N GLN A 247 -10.29 12.63 9.10
CA GLN A 247 -10.24 13.20 10.45
C GLN A 247 -9.48 12.27 11.42
N ARG A 248 -9.81 10.97 11.48
CA ARG A 248 -9.13 10.01 12.36
C ARG A 248 -7.64 9.83 12.02
N LEU A 249 -7.29 9.84 10.74
CA LEU A 249 -5.88 9.81 10.30
C LEU A 249 -5.10 11.05 10.79
N LEU A 250 -5.73 12.22 10.70
CA LEU A 250 -5.17 13.47 11.19
C LEU A 250 -5.00 13.46 12.71
N GLU A 251 -5.99 12.96 13.45
CA GLU A 251 -5.91 12.79 14.91
C GLU A 251 -4.74 11.87 15.29
N HIS A 252 -4.58 10.73 14.61
CA HIS A 252 -3.44 9.84 14.84
C HIS A 252 -2.08 10.52 14.58
N PHE A 253 -1.97 11.31 13.51
CA PHE A 253 -0.77 12.10 13.22
C PHE A 253 -0.46 13.10 14.37
N LEU A 254 -1.47 13.83 14.85
CA LEU A 254 -1.28 14.82 15.92
C LEU A 254 -0.92 14.20 17.27
N VAL A 255 -1.50 13.03 17.61
CA VAL A 255 -1.14 12.27 18.82
C VAL A 255 0.30 11.77 18.76
N GLN A 256 0.75 11.32 17.58
CA GLN A 256 2.12 10.86 17.41
C GLN A 256 3.14 12.00 17.51
N GLU A 257 2.88 13.13 16.86
CA GLU A 257 3.76 14.30 16.92
C GLU A 257 3.97 14.78 18.36
N GLN A 258 2.94 14.72 19.20
CA GLN A 258 3.07 15.02 20.63
C GLN A 258 3.93 13.98 21.34
N THR A 259 3.68 12.70 21.10
CA THR A 259 4.41 11.60 21.77
C THR A 259 5.91 11.61 21.44
N GLU A 260 6.29 11.89 20.19
CA GLU A 260 7.70 11.99 19.79
C GLU A 260 8.39 13.24 20.38
N GLY A 261 7.63 14.31 20.67
CA GLY A 261 8.14 15.54 21.29
C GLY A 261 8.55 15.39 22.77
N TYR A 262 8.03 14.40 23.50
CA TYR A 262 8.28 14.22 24.95
C TYR A 262 9.23 13.06 25.30
N SER A 263 9.81 12.36 24.33
CA SER A 263 10.68 11.21 24.63
C SER A 263 12.04 11.66 25.20
N PRO A 264 12.39 11.35 26.47
CA PRO A 264 13.64 11.80 27.09
C PRO A 264 14.88 11.07 26.55
N SER A 265 14.70 10.03 25.73
CA SER A 265 15.74 9.07 25.35
C SER A 265 16.56 9.45 24.10
N ARG A 266 16.29 10.61 23.48
CA ARG A 266 16.99 11.09 22.27
C ARG A 266 17.67 12.46 22.45
N GLN A 267 17.95 12.88 23.68
CA GLN A 267 18.84 14.02 23.95
C GLN A 267 20.30 13.68 23.59
N SER A 268 20.58 13.42 22.31
CA SER A 268 21.93 13.35 21.77
C SER A 268 22.10 14.42 20.69
N PHE A 269 22.67 15.56 21.10
CA PHE A 269 23.47 16.49 20.30
C PHE A 269 22.90 17.05 18.97
N SER A 270 21.59 17.14 18.77
CA SER A 270 21.04 17.82 17.57
C SER A 270 19.66 18.47 17.75
N GLU A 271 19.54 19.33 18.76
CA GLU A 271 18.30 20.07 19.11
C GLU A 271 17.78 21.02 18.00
N HIS A 272 18.61 21.38 17.01
CA HIS A 272 18.22 22.32 15.94
C HIS A 272 17.73 21.69 14.62
N LYS A 273 17.82 20.37 14.42
CA LYS A 273 17.35 19.72 13.17
C LYS A 273 15.94 19.12 13.27
N HIS A 274 15.52 18.67 14.45
CA HIS A 274 14.25 17.96 14.63
C HIS A 274 13.04 18.90 14.79
N ALA A 275 13.18 20.04 15.47
CA ALA A 275 12.10 21.02 15.59
C ALA A 275 11.68 21.60 14.21
N GLY A 276 12.66 21.87 13.33
CA GLY A 276 12.40 22.28 11.94
C GLY A 276 11.75 21.17 11.10
N SER A 277 12.10 19.90 11.34
CA SER A 277 11.49 18.76 10.65
C SER A 277 10.00 18.59 11.01
N ASN A 278 9.64 18.77 12.29
CA ASN A 278 8.26 18.62 12.76
C ASN A 278 7.37 19.79 12.32
N LEU A 279 7.89 21.02 12.35
CA LEU A 279 7.19 22.18 11.78
C LEU A 279 6.94 21.98 10.27
N ASN A 280 7.92 21.43 9.56
CA ASN A 280 7.78 21.08 8.14
C ASN A 280 6.74 19.97 7.91
N ALA A 281 6.64 18.98 8.79
CA ALA A 281 5.64 17.91 8.70
C ALA A 281 4.22 18.46 8.89
N LYS A 282 4.00 19.24 9.96
CA LYS A 282 2.71 19.91 10.23
C LYS A 282 2.29 20.84 9.10
N ALA A 283 3.21 21.62 8.54
CA ALA A 283 2.94 22.50 7.40
C ALA A 283 2.65 21.74 6.09
N ARG A 284 3.22 20.54 5.90
CA ARG A 284 2.85 19.65 4.78
C ARG A 284 1.45 19.09 4.97
N VAL A 285 1.14 18.58 6.16
CA VAL A 285 -0.19 18.06 6.49
C VAL A 285 -1.26 19.15 6.39
N ALA A 286 -0.98 20.38 6.85
CA ALA A 286 -1.91 21.50 6.70
C ALA A 286 -2.28 21.78 5.25
N ARG A 287 -1.28 21.90 4.36
CA ARG A 287 -1.54 22.09 2.92
C ARG A 287 -2.29 20.91 2.29
N LEU A 288 -2.03 19.69 2.75
CA LEU A 288 -2.73 18.49 2.29
C LEU A 288 -4.20 18.53 2.72
N VAL A 289 -4.49 18.85 3.99
CA VAL A 289 -5.85 18.97 4.54
C VAL A 289 -6.60 20.11 3.87
N ASP A 290 -5.99 21.27 3.64
CA ASP A 290 -6.62 22.40 2.94
C ASP A 290 -6.98 22.03 1.49
N SER A 291 -6.10 21.27 0.81
CA SER A 291 -6.36 20.75 -0.54
C SER A 291 -7.50 19.73 -0.53
N TYR A 292 -7.53 18.85 0.47
CA TYR A 292 -8.62 17.89 0.65
C TYR A 292 -9.94 18.58 0.95
N LEU A 293 -9.98 19.55 1.87
CA LEU A 293 -11.14 20.38 2.18
C LEU A 293 -11.67 21.11 0.94
N THR A 294 -10.78 21.65 0.10
CA THR A 294 -11.17 22.25 -1.17
C THR A 294 -11.86 21.23 -2.08
N GLU A 295 -11.37 19.99 -2.15
CA GLU A 295 -11.96 18.94 -3.00
C GLU A 295 -13.32 18.46 -2.46
N VAL A 296 -13.41 18.15 -1.17
CA VAL A 296 -14.67 17.68 -0.56
C VAL A 296 -15.71 18.78 -0.43
N SER A 297 -15.32 20.06 -0.44
CA SER A 297 -16.26 21.18 -0.40
C SER A 297 -17.21 21.23 -1.60
N ARG A 298 -16.86 20.53 -2.70
CA ARG A 298 -17.70 20.39 -3.89
C ARG A 298 -18.87 19.42 -3.70
N ASP A 299 -18.81 18.58 -2.66
CA ASP A 299 -19.85 17.62 -2.33
C ASP A 299 -21.03 18.31 -1.63
N ARG A 300 -22.22 18.21 -2.23
CA ARG A 300 -23.46 18.80 -1.70
C ARG A 300 -23.90 18.13 -0.39
N ASN A 301 -23.48 16.89 -0.17
CA ASN A 301 -23.85 16.10 1.00
C ASN A 301 -22.89 16.32 2.17
N LEU A 302 -21.85 17.15 2.00
CA LEU A 302 -20.93 17.50 3.08
C LEU A 302 -21.58 18.49 4.06
N SER A 303 -21.81 18.04 5.29
CA SER A 303 -22.36 18.89 6.34
C SER A 303 -21.35 19.94 6.85
N LEU A 304 -21.88 21.10 7.29
CA LEU A 304 -21.08 22.20 7.81
C LEU A 304 -20.25 21.75 9.02
N THR A 305 -20.83 20.91 9.88
CA THR A 305 -20.15 20.40 11.07
C THR A 305 -18.92 19.57 10.71
N LYS A 306 -19.01 18.66 9.73
CA LYS A 306 -17.86 17.85 9.29
C LYS A 306 -16.78 18.73 8.66
N PHE A 307 -17.17 19.71 7.84
CA PHE A 307 -16.24 20.67 7.26
C PHE A 307 -15.51 21.49 8.34
N GLN A 308 -16.25 22.05 9.31
CA GLN A 308 -15.70 22.86 10.39
C GLN A 308 -14.73 22.06 11.27
N VAL A 309 -15.13 20.87 11.72
CA VAL A 309 -14.30 20.01 12.57
C VAL A 309 -12.96 19.73 11.91
N LEU A 310 -12.96 19.40 10.61
CA LEU A 310 -11.71 19.13 9.90
C LEU A 310 -10.87 20.39 9.64
N ALA A 311 -11.52 21.54 9.38
CA ALA A 311 -10.84 22.83 9.25
C ALA A 311 -10.12 23.26 10.54
N GLU A 312 -10.74 23.01 11.70
CA GLU A 312 -10.24 23.37 13.03
C GLU A 312 -9.34 22.30 13.66
N ALA A 313 -9.24 21.10 13.08
CA ALA A 313 -8.50 19.99 13.67
C ALA A 313 -6.98 20.21 13.81
N LEU A 314 -6.40 21.10 13.00
CA LEU A 314 -4.97 21.43 13.02
C LEU A 314 -4.66 22.61 13.95
N PRO A 315 -3.57 22.58 14.73
CA PRO A 315 -3.16 23.71 15.56
C PRO A 315 -2.74 24.90 14.68
N GLU A 316 -2.93 26.13 15.17
CA GLU A 316 -2.56 27.37 14.46
C GLU A 316 -1.09 27.37 14.00
N SER A 317 -0.19 26.83 14.83
CA SER A 317 1.25 26.68 14.50
C SER A 317 1.55 25.82 13.26
N ALA A 318 0.58 25.03 12.76
CA ALA A 318 0.76 24.23 11.55
C ALA A 318 0.62 25.06 10.26
N ARG A 319 -0.05 26.21 10.32
CA ARG A 319 -0.31 27.06 9.15
C ARG A 319 0.63 28.25 9.14
N VAL A 320 1.30 28.45 8.00
CA VAL A 320 2.11 29.66 7.73
C VAL A 320 1.26 30.73 7.04
N SER A 321 0.24 30.31 6.30
CA SER A 321 -0.80 31.14 5.68
C SER A 321 -2.11 30.35 5.67
N ASP A 322 -3.24 31.05 5.80
CA ASP A 322 -4.58 30.50 5.75
C ASP A 322 -5.21 30.58 4.35
N ASP A 323 -4.47 31.00 3.32
CA ASP A 323 -4.98 31.14 1.93
C ASP A 323 -5.63 29.85 1.42
N GLY A 324 -5.03 28.70 1.72
CA GLY A 324 -5.55 27.39 1.34
C GLY A 324 -6.89 27.07 2.01
N LEU A 325 -7.00 27.37 3.30
CA LEU A 325 -8.21 27.21 4.08
C LEU A 325 -9.31 28.16 3.62
N TYR A 326 -9.01 29.44 3.39
CA TYR A 326 -9.97 30.41 2.88
C TYR A 326 -10.50 30.03 1.49
N ARG A 327 -9.65 29.47 0.63
CA ARG A 327 -10.09 28.94 -0.67
C ARG A 327 -11.06 27.75 -0.52
N ALA A 328 -10.81 26.86 0.45
CA ALA A 328 -11.72 25.76 0.74
C ALA A 328 -13.07 26.28 1.27
N ILE A 329 -13.05 27.27 2.17
CA ILE A 329 -14.26 27.92 2.70
C ILE A 329 -15.06 28.60 1.58
N ASP A 330 -14.42 29.39 0.72
CA ASP A 330 -15.06 30.04 -0.42
C ASP A 330 -15.73 29.01 -1.36
N SER A 331 -15.04 27.90 -1.63
CA SER A 331 -15.58 26.81 -2.44
C SER A 331 -16.81 26.17 -1.79
N TYR A 332 -16.76 25.93 -0.47
CA TYR A 332 -17.88 25.37 0.29
C TYR A 332 -19.10 26.30 0.31
N LEU A 333 -18.89 27.59 0.57
CA LEU A 333 -19.96 28.60 0.59
C LEU A 333 -20.63 28.75 -0.78
N LYS A 334 -19.87 28.64 -1.88
CA LYS A 334 -20.43 28.68 -3.24
C LYS A 334 -21.40 27.53 -3.50
N VAL A 335 -21.10 26.32 -3.02
CA VAL A 335 -21.97 25.15 -3.19
C VAL A 335 -23.25 25.29 -2.37
N ILE A 336 -23.15 25.69 -1.09
CA ILE A 336 -24.33 25.90 -0.23
C ILE A 336 -25.25 26.98 -0.80
N ASN A 337 -24.69 28.12 -1.22
CA ASN A 337 -25.49 29.22 -1.77
C ASN A 337 -26.17 28.86 -3.09
N HIS A 338 -25.63 27.90 -3.84
CA HIS A 338 -26.28 27.37 -5.04
C HIS A 338 -27.44 26.44 -4.68
N CYS A 339 -27.24 25.53 -3.72
CA CYS A 339 -28.30 24.63 -3.24
C CYS A 339 -29.45 25.36 -2.53
N SER A 340 -29.21 26.49 -1.86
CA SER A 340 -30.28 27.26 -1.21
C SER A 340 -31.18 28.02 -2.19
N LYS A 341 -30.85 28.04 -3.49
CA LYS A 341 -31.62 28.75 -4.54
C LYS A 341 -32.44 27.81 -5.43
N GLU A 342 -32.28 26.50 -5.30
CA GLU A 342 -33.06 25.45 -5.99
C GLU A 342 -34.23 24.99 -5.10
#